data_AF-A0A4Y2KA45-F1
#
_entry.id   AF-A0A4Y2KA45-F1
#
_cell.length_a   1.000
_cell.length_b   1.000
_cell.length_c   1.000
_cell.angle_alpha   90.00
_cell.angle_beta   90.00
_cell.angle_gamma   90.00
#
_symmetry.space_group_name_H-M   'P 1'
#
loop_
_entity.id
_entity.type
_entity.pdbx_description
1 polymer ?
#
loop_
_entity_poly.entity_id
_entity_poly.type
_entity_poly.pdbx_seq_one_letter_code
_entity_poly.pdbx_strand_id
1 'polypeptide(L)'
;MVCGAISYESRSTLAVIPRTLTANLYVSLVIQPVVLPFMNIIQGGVFQQDNARPHTAVVTQHALQSVDMVSWTARSPDLSPIEHVWDIIGRQLQRRPQSALTVPVLTDQVQQAWNSISQTDIRHLYNTMHARFHACIQNSGGYTGY
;
A
#
# COMPACT_ATOMS: atom_id res chain seq x y z
N MET A 1 -6.62 4.55 10.86
CA MET A 1 -5.84 3.77 9.87
C MET A 1 -5.62 4.64 8.65
N VAL A 2 -4.58 4.38 7.84
CA VAL A 2 -4.38 5.07 6.57
C VAL A 2 -4.25 4.05 5.43
N CYS A 3 -4.61 4.45 4.22
CA CYS A 3 -4.37 3.67 3.00
C CYS A 3 -3.71 4.55 1.94
N GLY A 4 -2.83 3.96 1.14
CA GLY A 4 -2.14 4.62 0.03
C GLY A 4 -1.76 3.60 -1.02
N ALA A 5 -1.31 4.10 -2.17
CA ALA A 5 -0.79 3.32 -3.28
C ALA A 5 0.55 3.89 -3.73
N ILE A 6 1.42 3.02 -4.22
CA ILE A 6 2.71 3.38 -4.82
C ILE A 6 2.78 2.79 -6.23
N SER A 7 3.61 3.41 -7.06
CA SER A 7 4.03 2.87 -8.36
C SER A 7 5.53 3.10 -8.55
N TYR A 8 6.09 2.56 -9.63
CA TYR A 8 7.52 2.76 -9.93
C TYR A 8 7.87 4.25 -10.08
N GLU A 9 6.98 5.06 -10.66
CA GLU A 9 7.24 6.48 -10.96
C GLU A 9 6.52 7.48 -10.06
N SER A 10 5.59 7.04 -9.21
CA SER A 10 4.81 7.95 -8.36
C SER A 10 4.29 7.28 -7.09
N ARG A 11 3.57 8.05 -6.27
CA ARG A 11 2.77 7.58 -5.15
C ARG A 11 1.46 8.37 -5.07
N SER A 12 0.43 7.77 -4.50
CA SER A 12 -0.84 8.43 -4.27
C SER A 12 -0.80 9.34 -3.05
N THR A 13 -1.86 10.11 -2.86
CA THR A 13 -2.20 10.68 -1.54
C THR A 13 -2.60 9.58 -0.56
N LEU A 14 -2.54 9.88 0.74
CA LEU A 14 -3.04 8.97 1.78
C LEU A 14 -4.51 9.24 2.11
N ALA A 15 -5.32 8.20 2.07
CA ALA A 15 -6.66 8.19 2.64
C ALA A 15 -6.58 7.94 4.15
N VAL A 16 -7.23 8.80 4.94
CA VAL A 16 -7.36 8.61 6.39
C VAL A 16 -8.71 7.96 6.70
N ILE A 17 -8.67 6.85 7.41
CA ILE A 17 -9.83 6.03 7.68
C ILE A 17 -10.14 6.14 9.18
N PRO A 18 -11.27 6.80 9.54
CA PRO A 18 -11.56 7.20 10.91
C PRO A 18 -12.06 6.06 11.81
N ARG A 19 -12.41 4.92 11.22
CA ARG A 19 -12.99 3.75 11.92
C ARG A 19 -12.58 2.45 11.23
N THR A 20 -13.07 1.32 11.71
CA THR A 20 -12.84 0.01 11.07
C THR A 20 -13.22 0.06 9.59
N LEU A 21 -12.33 -0.43 8.73
CA LEU A 21 -12.55 -0.46 7.30
C LEU A 21 -13.60 -1.51 6.92
N THR A 22 -14.72 -1.05 6.40
CA THR A 22 -15.71 -1.89 5.73
C THR A 22 -15.52 -1.79 4.22
N ALA A 23 -16.08 -2.74 3.46
CA ALA A 23 -16.00 -2.68 1.99
C ALA A 23 -16.55 -1.36 1.42
N ASN A 24 -17.68 -0.86 1.96
CA ASN A 24 -18.25 0.42 1.54
C ASN A 24 -17.32 1.60 1.84
N LEU A 25 -16.67 1.62 3.00
CA LEU A 25 -15.69 2.67 3.34
C LEU A 25 -14.42 2.55 2.49
N TYR A 26 -14.01 1.33 2.16
CA TYR A 26 -12.88 1.11 1.27
C TYR A 26 -13.18 1.68 -0.12
N VAL A 27 -14.38 1.44 -0.64
CA VAL A 27 -14.80 2.02 -1.92
C VAL A 27 -14.84 3.55 -1.86
N SER A 28 -15.54 4.13 -0.87
CA SER A 28 -15.81 5.57 -0.83
C SER A 28 -14.62 6.42 -0.37
N LEU A 29 -13.72 5.88 0.46
CA LEU A 29 -12.58 6.61 1.00
C LEU A 29 -11.25 6.27 0.33
N VAL A 30 -11.13 5.11 -0.33
CA VAL A 30 -9.87 4.65 -0.91
C VAL A 30 -9.99 4.41 -2.41
N ILE A 31 -10.87 3.52 -2.86
CA ILE A 31 -10.93 3.15 -4.28
C ILE A 31 -11.29 4.36 -5.16
N GLN A 32 -12.43 4.99 -4.89
CA GLN A 32 -12.94 6.07 -5.72
C GLN A 32 -12.06 7.34 -5.68
N PRO A 33 -11.67 7.87 -4.50
CA PRO A 33 -10.92 9.13 -4.44
C PRO A 33 -9.40 8.98 -4.59
N VAL A 34 -8.83 7.78 -4.39
CA VAL A 34 -7.38 7.57 -4.40
C VAL A 34 -6.95 6.60 -5.51
N VAL A 35 -7.46 5.37 -5.51
CA VAL A 35 -6.96 4.33 -6.42
C VAL A 35 -7.34 4.60 -7.87
N LEU A 36 -8.61 4.89 -8.17
CA LEU A 36 -9.04 5.10 -9.57
C LEU A 36 -8.34 6.30 -10.22
N PRO A 37 -8.24 7.49 -9.59
CA PRO A 37 -7.47 8.59 -10.16
C PRO A 37 -5.99 8.26 -10.32
N PHE A 38 -5.40 7.52 -9.37
CA PHE A 38 -4.00 7.13 -9.44
C PHE A 38 -3.74 6.11 -10.55
N MET A 39 -4.63 5.15 -10.78
CA MET A 39 -4.52 4.19 -11.89
C MET A 39 -4.69 4.88 -13.24
N ASN A 40 -5.55 5.90 -13.35
CA ASN A 40 -5.76 6.64 -14.60
C ASN A 40 -4.50 7.37 -15.11
N ILE A 41 -3.54 7.67 -14.24
CA ILE A 41 -2.28 8.31 -14.64
C ILE A 41 -1.15 7.29 -14.89
N ILE A 42 -1.36 6.01 -14.58
CA ILE A 42 -0.37 4.94 -14.79
C ILE A 42 -0.72 4.19 -16.07
N GLN A 43 0.03 4.44 -17.14
CA GLN A 43 -0.18 3.74 -18.40
C GLN A 43 0.14 2.25 -18.26
N GLY A 44 -0.85 1.39 -18.53
CA GLY A 44 -0.70 -0.06 -18.44
C GLY A 44 -0.46 -0.59 -17.02
N GLY A 45 -0.88 0.18 -16.00
CA GLY A 45 -0.73 -0.22 -14.61
C GLY A 45 -1.60 -1.41 -14.25
N VAL A 46 -1.06 -2.33 -13.43
CA VAL A 46 -1.81 -3.42 -12.80
C VAL A 46 -1.90 -3.15 -11.31
N PHE A 47 -3.12 -3.13 -10.77
CA PHE A 47 -3.37 -2.85 -9.37
C PHE A 47 -3.17 -4.11 -8.51
N GLN A 48 -2.42 -3.95 -7.43
CA GLN A 48 -2.17 -4.97 -6.41
C GLN A 48 -2.83 -4.54 -5.10
N GLN A 49 -3.58 -5.45 -4.50
CA GLN A 49 -4.05 -5.36 -3.11
C GLN A 49 -4.00 -6.75 -2.47
N ASP A 50 -4.06 -6.83 -1.15
CA ASP A 50 -4.16 -8.11 -0.46
C ASP A 50 -5.60 -8.67 -0.50
N ASN A 51 -5.78 -9.88 0.02
CA ASN A 51 -7.07 -10.57 0.06
C ASN A 51 -7.88 -10.27 1.34
N ALA A 52 -7.72 -9.09 1.95
CA ALA A 52 -8.53 -8.70 3.10
C ALA A 52 -10.02 -8.66 2.73
N ARG A 53 -10.91 -9.00 3.68
CA ARG A 53 -12.37 -9.10 3.42
C ARG A 53 -12.98 -7.86 2.75
N PRO A 54 -12.61 -6.60 3.13
CA PRO A 54 -13.10 -5.42 2.40
C PRO A 54 -12.64 -5.36 0.95
N HIS A 55 -11.46 -5.91 0.62
CA HIS A 55 -10.88 -5.82 -0.72
C HIS A 55 -11.51 -6.85 -1.68
N THR A 56 -11.88 -8.02 -1.18
CA THR A 56 -12.50 -9.10 -1.97
C THR A 56 -14.04 -9.02 -2.01
N ALA A 57 -14.65 -8.03 -1.35
CA ALA A 57 -16.10 -7.87 -1.32
C ALA A 57 -16.65 -7.52 -2.71
N VAL A 58 -17.86 -7.98 -3.02
CA VAL A 58 -18.53 -7.76 -4.32
C VAL A 58 -18.57 -6.27 -4.70
N VAL A 59 -18.91 -5.39 -3.75
CA VAL A 59 -18.98 -3.94 -3.99
C VAL A 59 -17.62 -3.36 -4.39
N THR A 60 -16.52 -3.89 -3.83
CA THR A 60 -15.17 -3.45 -4.14
C THR A 60 -14.70 -3.99 -5.48
N GLN A 61 -14.96 -5.26 -5.76
CA GLN A 61 -14.64 -5.87 -7.06
C GLN A 61 -15.41 -5.16 -8.19
N HIS A 62 -16.68 -4.82 -7.98
CA HIS A 62 -17.46 -4.02 -8.92
C HIS A 62 -16.87 -2.61 -9.12
N ALA A 63 -16.41 -1.95 -8.05
CA ALA A 63 -15.77 -0.64 -8.15
C ALA A 63 -14.42 -0.67 -8.91
N LEU A 64 -13.76 -1.82 -8.97
CA LEU A 64 -12.48 -2.05 -9.66
C LEU A 64 -12.64 -2.76 -11.01
N GLN A 65 -13.88 -2.94 -11.52
CA GLN A 65 -14.13 -3.75 -12.71
C GLN A 65 -13.41 -3.28 -14.00
N SER A 66 -13.00 -2.01 -14.05
CA SER A 66 -12.26 -1.42 -15.18
C SER A 66 -10.76 -1.31 -14.93
N VAL A 67 -10.27 -1.88 -13.82
CA VAL A 67 -8.86 -1.83 -13.41
C VAL A 67 -8.26 -3.22 -13.58
N ASP A 68 -7.12 -3.31 -14.26
CA ASP A 68 -6.39 -4.56 -14.35
C ASP A 68 -5.85 -4.94 -12.97
N MET A 69 -6.10 -6.18 -12.54
CA MET A 69 -5.75 -6.67 -11.20
C MET A 69 -4.71 -7.79 -11.30
N VAL A 70 -3.71 -7.76 -10.42
CA VAL A 70 -2.83 -8.92 -10.21
C VAL A 70 -3.44 -9.85 -9.16
N SER A 71 -3.41 -11.15 -9.42
CA SER A 71 -3.75 -12.14 -8.40
C SER A 71 -2.67 -12.15 -7.31
N TRP A 72 -3.09 -12.06 -6.05
CA TRP A 72 -2.16 -12.01 -4.92
C TRP A 72 -2.37 -13.21 -4.01
N THR A 73 -1.28 -13.83 -3.57
CA THR A 73 -1.33 -14.95 -2.63
C THR A 73 -1.65 -14.47 -1.22
N ALA A 74 -2.38 -15.28 -0.46
CA ALA A 74 -2.65 -14.98 0.93
C ALA A 74 -1.35 -15.03 1.76
N ARG A 75 -1.23 -14.15 2.76
CA ARG A 75 -0.11 -14.12 3.72
C ARG A 75 1.28 -13.92 3.11
N SER A 76 1.37 -13.11 2.06
CA SER A 76 2.65 -12.75 1.41
C SER A 76 2.97 -11.26 1.53
N PRO A 77 3.07 -10.68 2.75
CA PRO A 77 3.41 -9.27 2.92
C PRO A 77 4.85 -8.96 2.47
N ASP A 78 5.77 -9.93 2.61
CA ASP A 78 7.17 -9.84 2.20
C ASP A 78 7.34 -9.63 0.68
N LEU A 79 6.36 -10.06 -0.11
CA LEU A 79 6.32 -9.83 -1.54
C LEU A 79 5.82 -8.43 -1.93
N SER A 80 5.14 -7.70 -1.05
CA SER A 80 4.57 -6.40 -1.41
C SER A 80 5.53 -5.25 -1.08
N PRO A 81 5.95 -4.43 -2.06
CA PRO A 81 6.82 -3.28 -1.81
C PRO A 81 6.23 -2.25 -0.85
N ILE A 82 4.89 -2.13 -0.78
CA ILE A 82 4.25 -1.13 0.06
C ILE A 82 4.41 -1.43 1.56
N GLU A 83 4.55 -2.71 1.93
CA GLU A 83 4.81 -3.09 3.32
C GLU A 83 6.17 -2.55 3.80
N HIS A 84 7.18 -2.53 2.93
CA HIS A 84 8.47 -1.88 3.24
C HIS A 84 8.36 -0.37 3.35
N VAL A 85 7.48 0.27 2.57
CA VAL A 85 7.19 1.70 2.72
C VAL A 85 6.56 1.98 4.11
N TRP A 86 5.63 1.14 4.54
CA TRP A 86 5.02 1.26 5.88
C TRP A 86 6.03 1.04 7.00
N ASP A 87 6.96 0.09 6.83
CA ASP A 87 8.06 -0.16 7.78
C ASP A 87 9.06 1.03 7.85
N ILE A 88 9.39 1.66 6.71
CA ILE A 88 10.17 2.92 6.70
C ILE A 88 9.44 4.00 7.50
N ILE A 89 8.14 4.19 7.29
CA ILE A 89 7.33 5.18 8.01
C ILE A 89 7.32 4.86 9.52
N GLY A 90 7.08 3.60 9.89
CA GLY A 90 7.08 3.15 11.28
C GLY A 90 8.40 3.47 11.99
N ARG A 91 9.54 3.18 11.35
CA ARG A 91 10.88 3.54 11.88
C ARG A 91 11.10 5.04 11.98
N GLN A 92 10.66 5.83 11.00
CA GLN A 92 10.77 7.29 11.07
C GLN A 92 9.98 7.84 12.26
N LEU A 93 8.76 7.35 12.49
CA LEU A 93 7.91 7.77 13.62
C LEU A 93 8.51 7.38 14.96
N GLN A 94 9.07 6.17 15.09
CA GLN A 94 9.75 5.70 16.30
C GLN A 94 10.97 6.55 16.68
N ARG A 95 11.67 7.11 15.69
CA ARG A 95 12.86 7.96 15.91
C ARG A 95 12.51 9.41 16.21
N ARG A 96 11.25 9.83 16.09
CA ARG A 96 10.85 11.22 16.38
C ARG A 96 11.05 11.51 17.88
N PRO A 97 11.61 12.69 18.23
CA PRO A 97 11.83 13.05 19.63
C PRO A 97 10.52 13.26 20.39
N GLN A 98 9.43 13.60 19.70
CA GLN A 98 8.11 13.81 20.30
C GLN A 98 7.11 12.79 19.77
N SER A 99 6.60 11.95 20.68
CA SER A 99 5.52 11.01 20.38
C SER A 99 4.22 11.75 20.08
N ALA A 100 3.45 11.25 19.10
CA ALA A 100 2.12 11.77 18.83
C ALA A 100 1.15 11.44 19.99
N LEU A 101 0.58 12.47 20.61
CA LEU A 101 -0.36 12.32 21.73
C LEU A 101 -1.83 12.24 21.29
N THR A 102 -2.11 12.52 20.01
CA THR A 102 -3.48 12.52 19.46
C THR A 102 -3.49 11.93 18.06
N VAL A 103 -4.66 11.42 17.65
CA VAL A 103 -4.86 10.86 16.29
C VAL A 103 -4.59 11.90 15.19
N PRO A 104 -5.01 13.18 15.29
CA PRO A 104 -4.67 14.18 14.28
C PRO A 104 -3.16 14.42 14.16
N VAL A 105 -2.45 14.52 15.29
CA VAL A 105 -0.99 14.69 15.27
C VAL A 105 -0.33 13.46 14.63
N LEU A 106 -0.73 12.25 15.01
CA LEU A 106 -0.19 11.02 14.41
C LEU A 106 -0.46 10.98 12.90
N THR A 107 -1.65 11.40 12.47
CA THR A 107 -2.04 11.44 11.05
C THR A 107 -1.16 12.39 10.25
N ASP A 108 -0.92 13.59 10.77
CA ASP A 108 0.00 14.56 10.15
C ASP A 108 1.44 14.03 10.09
N GLN A 109 1.93 13.42 11.17
CA GLN A 109 3.27 12.81 11.18
C GLN A 109 3.41 11.68 10.15
N VAL A 110 2.39 10.84 9.99
CA VAL A 110 2.34 9.77 8.97
C VAL A 110 2.30 10.36 7.57
N GLN A 111 1.51 11.40 7.32
CA GLN A 111 1.45 12.08 6.02
C GLN A 111 2.79 12.73 5.66
N GLN A 112 3.45 13.38 6.61
CA GLN A 112 4.79 13.93 6.41
C GLN A 112 5.81 12.84 6.08
N ALA A 113 5.79 11.72 6.81
CA ALA A 113 6.68 10.59 6.56
C ALA A 113 6.44 9.95 5.19
N TRP A 114 5.18 9.74 4.81
CA TRP A 114 4.82 9.28 3.46
C TRP A 114 5.33 10.21 2.37
N ASN A 115 5.21 11.52 2.61
CA ASN A 115 5.64 12.53 1.64
C ASN A 115 7.16 12.74 1.60
N SER A 116 7.90 12.36 2.65
CA SER A 116 9.35 12.52 2.73
C SER A 116 10.13 11.40 2.03
N ILE A 117 9.53 10.22 1.86
CA ILE A 117 10.16 9.10 1.15
C ILE A 117 10.46 9.52 -0.28
N SER A 118 11.69 9.30 -0.76
CA SER A 118 12.03 9.69 -2.12
C SER A 118 11.44 8.69 -3.13
N GLN A 119 11.12 9.15 -4.35
CA GLN A 119 10.70 8.23 -5.41
C GLN A 119 11.82 7.24 -5.76
N THR A 120 13.09 7.62 -5.55
CA THR A 120 14.23 6.73 -5.72
C THR A 120 14.19 5.55 -4.74
N ASP A 121 13.82 5.78 -3.48
CA ASP A 121 13.65 4.70 -2.50
C ASP A 121 12.52 3.75 -2.91
N ILE A 122 11.40 4.29 -3.40
CA ILE A 122 10.28 3.48 -3.92
C ILE A 122 10.75 2.65 -5.12
N ARG A 123 11.46 3.25 -6.09
CA ARG A 123 12.02 2.52 -7.24
C ARG A 123 12.94 1.38 -6.79
N HIS A 124 13.78 1.60 -5.78
CA HIS A 124 14.62 0.54 -5.23
C HIS A 124 13.80 -0.64 -4.70
N LEU A 125 12.68 -0.39 -4.01
CA LEU A 125 11.79 -1.47 -3.56
C LEU A 125 11.22 -2.28 -4.74
N TYR A 126 10.76 -1.61 -5.79
CA TYR A 126 10.32 -2.28 -7.02
C TYR A 126 11.44 -3.09 -7.68
N ASN A 127 12.66 -2.57 -7.73
CA ASN A 127 13.80 -3.27 -8.31
C ASN A 127 14.17 -4.54 -7.52
N THR A 128 13.77 -4.65 -6.25
CA THR A 128 13.94 -5.90 -5.48
C THR A 128 12.89 -6.96 -5.76
N MET A 129 11.80 -6.65 -6.48
CA MET A 129 10.68 -7.59 -6.68
C MET A 129 11.10 -8.90 -7.32
N HIS A 130 11.98 -8.85 -8.31
CA HIS A 130 12.50 -10.05 -8.96
C HIS A 130 13.23 -10.97 -7.96
N ALA A 131 14.04 -10.39 -7.07
CA ALA A 131 14.75 -11.14 -6.04
C ALA A 131 13.79 -11.72 -4.98
N ARG A 132 12.75 -10.96 -4.57
CA ARG A 132 11.71 -11.43 -3.65
C ARG A 132 10.95 -12.64 -4.20
N PHE A 133 10.52 -12.56 -5.46
CA PHE A 133 9.83 -13.69 -6.10
C PHE A 133 10.75 -14.90 -6.26
N HIS A 134 12.02 -14.69 -6.63
CA HIS A 134 12.98 -15.79 -6.65
C HIS A 134 13.19 -16.45 -5.29
N ALA A 135 13.33 -15.66 -4.22
CA ALA A 135 13.45 -16.18 -2.87
C ALA A 135 12.19 -16.97 -2.46
N CYS A 136 11.00 -16.50 -2.83
CA CYS A 136 9.74 -17.20 -2.58
C CYS A 136 9.70 -18.57 -3.27
N ILE A 137 10.13 -18.63 -4.54
CA ILE A 137 10.22 -19.88 -5.29
C ILE A 137 11.23 -20.84 -4.65
N GLN A 138 12.42 -20.34 -4.28
CA GLN A 138 13.44 -21.15 -3.60
C GLN A 138 12.95 -21.69 -2.25
N ASN A 139 12.16 -20.90 -1.53
CA ASN A 139 11.58 -21.29 -0.25
C ASN A 139 10.25 -22.05 -0.41
N SER A 140 9.87 -22.46 -1.62
CA SER A 140 8.64 -23.21 -1.92
C SER A 140 7.36 -22.50 -1.39
N GLY A 141 7.31 -21.18 -1.52
CA GLY A 141 6.22 -20.34 -1.01
C GLY A 141 6.39 -19.91 0.45
N GLY A 142 7.50 -20.26 1.10
CA GLY A 142 7.85 -19.84 2.46
C GLY A 142 8.38 -18.41 2.55
N TYR A 143 8.56 -17.94 3.79
CA TYR A 143 9.06 -16.59 4.10
C TYR A 143 10.38 -16.28 3.41
N THR A 144 10.49 -15.11 2.79
CA THR A 144 11.65 -14.77 1.93
C THR A 144 12.79 -14.04 2.64
N GLY A 145 12.62 -13.63 3.89
CA GLY A 145 13.62 -12.80 4.60
C GLY A 145 13.55 -11.31 4.26
N TYR A 146 12.67 -10.93 3.33
CA TYR A 146 12.32 -9.54 3.06
C TYR A 146 11.30 -9.02 4.07
#